data_AF-A0A938QN91-F1
#
_entry.id   AF-A0A938QN91-F1
#
_cell.length_a   1.000
_cell.length_b   1.000
_cell.length_c   1.000
_cell.angle_alpha   90.00
_cell.angle_beta   90.00
_cell.angle_gamma   90.00
#
_symmetry.space_group_name_H-M   'P 1'
#
loop_
_entity.id
_entity.type
_entity.pdbx_description
1 polymer ?
#
loop_
_entity_poly.entity_id
_entity_poly.type
_entity_poly.pdbx_seq_one_letter_code
_entity_poly.pdbx_strand_id
1 'polypeptide(L)'
;MAEIHYRELGLVNTREMFRQAMAGHYAVPAYNFNNLEQLEAIAIGCIRSKSPVILQCSGSARKYMHEAMVPHLVKGAVAMMEELGAAIPIALHLDHGDTLELARSCINTGFSSVMIDGSHHPFEENI
;
A
#
# COMPACT_ATOMS: atom_id res chain seq x y z
N MET A 1 -2.02 18.97 -7.47
CA MET A 1 -0.70 18.52 -6.98
C MET A 1 0.01 17.82 -8.13
N ALA A 2 1.35 17.80 -8.17
CA ALA A 2 2.06 17.00 -9.14
C ALA A 2 1.74 15.52 -8.93
N GLU A 3 1.59 14.75 -10.01
CA GLU A 3 1.42 13.30 -9.92
C GLU A 3 2.71 12.67 -9.39
N ILE A 4 2.58 11.68 -8.51
CA ILE A 4 3.69 10.93 -7.93
C ILE A 4 3.59 9.50 -8.44
N HIS A 5 4.58 9.03 -9.18
CA HIS A 5 4.60 7.63 -9.57
C HIS A 5 5.13 6.77 -8.41
N TYR A 6 4.49 5.64 -8.09
CA TYR A 6 4.83 4.81 -6.92
C TYR A 6 6.30 4.37 -6.86
N ARG A 7 6.97 4.24 -8.02
CA ARG A 7 8.41 3.91 -8.11
C ARG A 7 9.32 5.00 -7.53
N GLU A 8 8.88 6.26 -7.57
CA GLU A 8 9.61 7.40 -6.96
C GLU A 8 9.61 7.32 -5.41
N LEU A 9 8.73 6.48 -4.86
CA LEU A 9 8.62 6.17 -3.43
C LEU A 9 9.32 4.86 -3.06
N GLY A 10 9.97 4.18 -4.01
CA GLY A 10 10.62 2.87 -3.78
C GLY A 10 9.63 1.70 -3.69
N LEU A 11 8.40 1.87 -4.17
CA LEU A 11 7.36 0.84 -4.08
C LEU A 11 7.35 -0.09 -5.30
N VAL A 12 6.79 -1.29 -5.11
CA VAL A 12 6.51 -2.27 -6.16
C VAL A 12 5.01 -2.46 -6.36
N ASN A 13 4.62 -3.02 -7.51
CA ASN A 13 3.24 -3.37 -7.81
C ASN A 13 2.88 -4.76 -7.25
N THR A 14 1.69 -4.90 -6.70
CA THR A 14 1.20 -6.13 -6.07
C THR A 14 1.07 -7.31 -7.03
N ARG A 15 0.95 -7.08 -8.35
CA ARG A 15 0.88 -8.17 -9.36
C ARG A 15 2.08 -9.10 -9.29
N GLU A 16 3.29 -8.53 -9.19
CA GLU A 16 4.51 -9.32 -9.11
C GLU A 16 4.65 -9.99 -7.73
N MET A 17 4.25 -9.29 -6.66
CA MET A 17 4.24 -9.86 -5.30
C MET A 17 3.36 -11.10 -5.22
N PHE A 18 2.13 -11.03 -5.74
CA PHE A 18 1.22 -12.18 -5.74
C PHE A 18 1.69 -13.29 -6.68
N ARG A 19 2.30 -12.95 -7.83
CA ARG A 19 2.90 -13.96 -8.71
C ARG A 19 3.95 -14.80 -7.98
N GLN A 20 4.83 -14.17 -7.22
CA GLN A 20 5.85 -14.85 -6.41
C GLN A 20 5.24 -15.63 -5.24
N ALA A 21 4.27 -15.04 -4.54
CA ALA A 21 3.56 -15.67 -3.42
C ALA A 21 2.84 -16.95 -3.82
N MET A 22 2.11 -16.92 -4.94
CA MET A 22 1.40 -18.09 -5.47
C MET A 22 2.37 -19.20 -5.91
N ALA A 23 3.47 -18.84 -6.57
CA ALA A 23 4.49 -19.80 -6.98
C ALA A 23 5.28 -20.39 -5.80
N GLY A 24 5.50 -19.59 -4.76
CA GLY A 24 6.21 -19.99 -3.54
C GLY A 24 5.32 -20.57 -2.44
N HIS A 25 4.00 -20.69 -2.67
CA HIS A 25 3.02 -21.18 -1.70
C HIS A 25 3.05 -20.46 -0.34
N TYR A 26 3.18 -19.13 -0.36
CA TYR A 26 3.10 -18.29 0.83
C TYR A 26 2.08 -17.17 0.66
N ALA A 27 1.74 -16.50 1.76
CA ALA A 27 0.89 -15.32 1.75
C ALA A 27 1.72 -14.06 2.00
N VAL A 28 1.31 -12.93 1.42
CA VAL A 28 1.87 -11.61 1.71
C VAL A 28 0.95 -10.92 2.71
N PRO A 29 1.45 -10.47 3.87
CA PRO A 29 0.61 -9.75 4.81
C PRO A 29 0.25 -8.36 4.27
N ALA A 30 -1.01 -7.99 4.45
CA ALA A 30 -1.51 -6.65 4.20
C ALA A 30 -1.94 -6.03 5.53
N TYR A 31 -1.27 -4.95 5.94
CA TYR A 31 -1.49 -4.31 7.23
C TYR A 31 -2.05 -2.91 7.03
N ASN A 32 -3.18 -2.63 7.67
CA ASN A 32 -3.70 -1.28 7.74
C ASN A 32 -2.82 -0.42 8.66
N PHE A 33 -2.55 0.82 8.26
CA PHE A 33 -1.90 1.81 9.11
C PHE A 33 -2.67 3.14 9.08
N ASN A 34 -2.61 3.87 10.18
CA ASN A 34 -3.35 5.11 10.39
C ASN A 34 -2.47 6.23 10.97
N ASN A 35 -1.24 5.92 11.36
CA ASN A 35 -0.28 6.87 11.92
C ASN A 35 1.16 6.36 11.71
N LEU A 36 2.13 7.16 12.18
CA LEU A 36 3.55 6.85 12.07
C LEU A 36 3.92 5.62 12.91
N GLU A 37 3.44 5.53 14.14
CA GLU A 37 3.82 4.48 15.08
C GLU A 37 3.39 3.08 14.59
N GLN A 38 2.21 2.97 13.96
CA GLN A 38 1.78 1.73 13.32
C GLN A 38 2.65 1.37 12.13
N LEU A 39 2.96 2.36 11.28
CA LEU A 39 3.81 2.16 10.11
C LEU A 39 5.22 1.68 10.50
N GLU A 40 5.81 2.28 11.53
CA GLU A 40 7.11 1.87 12.08
C GLU A 40 7.06 0.45 12.65
N ALA A 41 6.02 0.12 13.42
CA ALA A 41 5.85 -1.21 13.98
C ALA A 41 5.76 -2.30 12.89
N ILE A 42 4.98 -2.02 11.83
CA ILE A 42 4.87 -2.91 10.66
C ILE A 42 6.23 -3.06 9.98
N ALA A 43 6.92 -1.95 9.70
CA ALA A 43 8.22 -1.95 9.04
C ALA A 43 9.24 -2.79 9.83
N ILE A 44 9.37 -2.57 11.15
CA ILE A 44 10.28 -3.31 12.02
C ILE A 44 9.95 -4.81 12.02
N GLY A 45 8.66 -5.17 12.08
CA GLY A 45 8.20 -6.56 12.01
C GLY A 45 8.59 -7.23 10.69
N CYS A 46 8.43 -6.52 9.57
CA CYS A 46 8.74 -7.03 8.24
C CYS A 46 10.25 -7.13 7.99
N ILE A 47 11.05 -6.19 8.51
CA ILE A 47 12.53 -6.26 8.50
C ILE A 47 12.99 -7.54 9.21
N ARG A 48 12.52 -7.77 10.44
CA ARG A 48 12.94 -8.92 11.26
C ARG A 48 12.56 -10.26 10.64
N SER A 49 11.40 -10.32 9.99
CA SER A 49 10.90 -11.53 9.34
C SER A 49 11.37 -11.70 7.89
N LYS A 50 12.02 -10.67 7.32
CA LYS A 50 12.38 -10.59 5.90
C LYS A 50 11.16 -10.82 4.98
N SER A 51 9.99 -10.37 5.41
CA SER A 51 8.73 -10.55 4.69
C SER A 51 8.46 -9.39 3.74
N PRO A 52 7.98 -9.62 2.51
CA PRO A 52 7.33 -8.57 1.73
C PRO A 52 6.09 -8.06 2.48
N VAL A 53 5.65 -6.83 2.18
CA VAL A 53 4.51 -6.22 2.86
C VAL A 53 3.65 -5.37 1.93
N ILE A 54 2.33 -5.45 2.13
CA ILE A 54 1.36 -4.51 1.56
C ILE A 54 0.93 -3.57 2.70
N LEU A 55 1.36 -2.31 2.61
CA LEU A 55 0.88 -1.25 3.48
C LEU A 55 -0.44 -0.76 2.90
N GLN A 56 -1.53 -0.85 3.66
CA GLN A 56 -2.84 -0.47 3.15
C GLN A 56 -3.50 0.61 4.01
N CYS A 57 -4.29 1.46 3.38
CA CYS A 57 -5.10 2.45 4.08
C CYS A 57 -6.49 2.53 3.45
N SER A 58 -7.51 2.62 4.30
CA SER A 58 -8.87 2.91 3.86
C SER A 58 -9.00 4.37 3.43
N GLY A 59 -10.09 4.72 2.74
CA GLY A 59 -10.43 6.11 2.45
C GLY A 59 -10.52 6.99 3.71
N SER A 60 -11.02 6.44 4.82
CA SER A 60 -11.10 7.14 6.11
C SER A 60 -9.73 7.36 6.76
N ALA A 61 -8.84 6.36 6.72
CA ALA A 61 -7.46 6.48 7.21
C ALA A 61 -6.66 7.50 6.41
N ARG A 62 -6.80 7.48 5.08
CA ARG A 62 -6.19 8.47 4.16
C ARG A 62 -6.66 9.88 4.48
N LYS A 63 -7.94 10.06 4.81
CA LYS A 63 -8.51 11.35 5.24
C LYS A 63 -7.95 11.78 6.60
N TYR A 64 -7.88 10.86 7.57
CA TYR A 64 -7.36 11.12 8.92
C TYR A 64 -5.90 11.60 8.88
N MET A 65 -5.04 10.91 8.13
CA MET A 65 -3.62 11.26 7.99
C MET A 65 -3.37 12.49 7.11
N HIS A 66 -4.39 13.00 6.43
CA HIS A 66 -4.30 13.90 5.29
C HIS A 66 -3.65 13.25 4.06
N GLU A 67 -4.32 13.33 2.91
CA GLU A 67 -3.93 12.60 1.70
C GLU A 67 -2.50 12.88 1.23
N ALA A 68 -2.06 14.14 1.31
CA ALA A 68 -0.72 14.54 0.92
C ALA A 68 0.38 13.91 1.80
N MET A 69 0.07 13.53 3.04
CA MET A 69 1.06 12.97 3.96
C MET A 69 1.33 11.50 3.69
N VAL A 70 0.32 10.74 3.25
CA VAL A 70 0.41 9.27 3.12
C VAL A 70 1.61 8.83 2.27
N PRO A 71 1.86 9.39 1.07
CA PRO A 71 3.01 8.98 0.24
C PRO A 71 4.34 9.31 0.91
N HIS A 72 4.41 10.42 1.67
CA HIS A 72 5.63 10.84 2.36
C HIS A 72 5.93 10.00 3.59
N LEU A 73 4.89 9.60 4.36
CA LEU A 73 5.04 8.65 5.46
C LEU A 73 5.59 7.31 4.94
N VAL A 74 5.01 6.80 3.86
CA VAL A 74 5.45 5.54 3.24
C VAL A 74 6.88 5.67 2.71
N LYS A 75 7.24 6.77 2.05
CA LYS A 75 8.62 7.03 1.62
C LYS A 75 9.61 7.04 2.78
N GLY A 76 9.23 7.63 3.92
CA GLY A 76 10.02 7.61 5.14
C GLY A 76 10.24 6.19 5.67
N ALA A 77 9.19 5.36 5.67
CA ALA A 77 9.31 3.95 6.06
C ALA A 77 10.21 3.16 5.11
N VAL A 78 10.10 3.34 3.80
CA VAL A 78 10.99 2.71 2.81
C VAL A 78 12.44 3.08 3.08
N ALA A 79 12.75 4.37 3.27
CA ALA A 79 14.10 4.83 3.56
C ALA A 79 14.65 4.25 4.87
N MET A 80 13.82 4.18 5.92
CA MET A 80 14.20 3.55 7.19
C MET A 80 14.52 2.06 7.02
N MET A 81 13.71 1.34 6.21
CA MET A 81 13.91 -0.09 5.96
C MET A 81 15.20 -0.36 5.15
N GLU A 82 15.50 0.50 4.18
CA GLU A 82 16.76 0.45 3.42
C GLU A 82 17.98 0.70 4.32
N GLU A 83 17.93 1.72 5.18
CA GLU A 83 19.02 2.05 6.12
C GLU A 83 19.31 0.91 7.11
N LEU A 84 18.26 0.24 7.57
CA LEU A 84 18.36 -0.93 8.46
C LEU A 84 18.75 -2.23 7.73
N GLY A 85 19.09 -2.14 6.43
CA GLY A 85 19.65 -3.24 5.65
C GLY A 85 18.65 -4.24 5.11
N ALA A 86 17.37 -3.85 4.97
CA ALA A 86 16.31 -4.71 4.47
C ALA A 86 15.68 -4.17 3.19
N ALA A 87 16.17 -4.65 2.05
CA ALA A 87 15.51 -4.47 0.76
C ALA A 87 14.37 -5.50 0.61
N ILE A 88 13.24 -5.26 1.26
CA ILE A 88 12.02 -6.07 1.10
C ILE A 88 11.01 -5.39 0.17
N PRO A 89 10.25 -6.13 -0.65
CA PRO A 89 9.23 -5.54 -1.51
C PRO A 89 8.09 -4.91 -0.70
N ILE A 90 7.77 -3.65 -0.98
CA ILE A 90 6.71 -2.89 -0.32
C ILE A 90 5.73 -2.36 -1.36
N ALA A 91 4.43 -2.55 -1.10
CA ALA A 91 3.36 -1.93 -1.88
C ALA A 91 2.52 -0.99 -1.00
N LEU A 92 1.96 0.05 -1.60
CA LEU A 92 0.94 0.90 -0.98
C LEU A 92 -0.41 0.64 -1.64
N HIS A 93 -1.41 0.28 -0.85
CA HIS A 93 -2.72 -0.17 -1.31
C HIS A 93 -3.89 0.67 -0.75
N LEU A 94 -4.82 1.04 -1.63
CA LEU A 94 -6.12 1.56 -1.22
C LEU A 94 -7.00 0.38 -0.83
N ASP A 95 -7.40 0.34 0.44
CA ASP A 95 -8.28 -0.68 1.00
C ASP A 95 -9.75 -0.23 0.89
N HIS A 96 -10.62 -1.10 0.39
CA HIS A 96 -12.06 -0.85 0.22
C HIS A 96 -12.40 0.51 -0.43
N GLY A 97 -11.82 0.82 -1.59
CA GLY A 97 -12.18 2.02 -2.35
C GLY A 97 -13.60 1.95 -2.88
N ASP A 98 -14.43 2.94 -2.57
CA ASP A 98 -15.86 2.98 -2.92
C ASP A 98 -16.16 3.65 -4.27
N THR A 99 -15.18 4.38 -4.83
CA THR A 99 -15.36 5.21 -6.03
C THR A 99 -14.13 5.17 -6.93
N LEU A 100 -14.38 5.30 -8.24
CA LEU A 100 -13.33 5.37 -9.25
C LEU A 100 -12.46 6.62 -9.05
N GLU A 101 -13.06 7.72 -8.61
CA GLU A 101 -12.38 8.97 -8.29
C GLU A 101 -11.36 8.79 -7.17
N LEU A 102 -11.73 8.08 -6.10
CA LEU A 102 -10.83 7.77 -4.99
C LEU A 102 -9.66 6.90 -5.46
N ALA A 103 -9.92 5.82 -6.20
CA ALA A 103 -8.86 4.97 -6.72
C ALA A 103 -7.91 5.71 -7.67
N ARG A 104 -8.45 6.53 -8.59
CA ARG A 104 -7.63 7.39 -9.46
C ARG A 104 -6.78 8.36 -8.66
N SER A 105 -7.36 9.00 -7.63
CA SER A 105 -6.63 9.88 -6.72
C SER A 105 -5.49 9.15 -5.99
N CYS A 106 -5.73 7.94 -5.50
CA CYS A 106 -4.69 7.09 -4.92
C CYS A 106 -3.58 6.76 -5.92
N ILE A 107 -3.92 6.34 -7.15
CA ILE A 107 -2.94 6.06 -8.21
C ILE A 107 -2.07 7.29 -8.50
N ASN A 108 -2.70 8.47 -8.67
CA ASN A 108 -2.01 9.73 -8.97
C ASN A 108 -1.15 10.24 -7.80
N THR A 109 -1.40 9.74 -6.58
CA THR A 109 -0.64 10.07 -5.37
C THR A 109 0.35 8.97 -4.97
N GLY A 110 0.69 8.06 -5.88
CA GLY A 110 1.78 7.10 -5.68
C GLY A 110 1.38 5.77 -5.04
N PHE A 111 0.10 5.45 -4.97
CA PHE A 111 -0.34 4.10 -4.61
C PHE A 111 0.05 3.13 -5.73
N SER A 112 0.62 1.98 -5.35
CA SER A 112 1.04 0.95 -6.31
C SER A 112 -0.02 -0.12 -6.55
N SER A 113 -1.12 -0.09 -5.78
CA SER A 113 -2.24 -1.02 -5.83
C SER A 113 -3.52 -0.34 -5.34
N VAL A 114 -4.68 -0.75 -5.84
CA VAL A 114 -5.99 -0.27 -5.38
C VAL A 114 -7.00 -1.40 -5.37
N MET A 115 -7.93 -1.37 -4.41
CA MET A 115 -9.16 -2.17 -4.41
C MET A 115 -10.33 -1.23 -4.69
N ILE A 116 -11.11 -1.53 -5.73
CA ILE A 116 -12.46 -0.99 -5.91
C ILE A 116 -13.41 -2.03 -5.35
N ASP A 117 -14.16 -1.67 -4.32
CA ASP A 117 -15.10 -2.55 -3.64
C ASP A 117 -16.54 -2.23 -4.05
N GLY A 118 -16.95 -2.79 -5.19
CA GLY A 118 -18.32 -2.76 -5.68
C GLY A 118 -19.19 -3.88 -5.11
N SER A 119 -18.74 -4.63 -4.10
CA SER A 119 -19.41 -5.87 -3.66
C SER A 119 -20.84 -5.70 -3.14
N HIS A 120 -21.23 -4.47 -2.80
CA HIS A 120 -22.58 -4.11 -2.37
C HIS A 120 -23.53 -3.84 -3.55
N HIS A 121 -23.00 -3.68 -4.76
CA HIS A 121 -23.76 -3.47 -5.98
C HIS A 121 -24.19 -4.81 -6.62
N PRO A 122 -25.22 -4.82 -7.48
CA PRO A 122 -25.52 -5.96 -8.32
C PRO A 122 -24.30 -6.42 -9.15
N PHE A 123 -24.25 -7.72 -9.45
CA PHE A 123 -23.11 -8.35 -10.13
C PHE A 123 -22.65 -7.61 -11.41
N GLU A 124 -23.58 -7.22 -12.27
CA GLU A 124 -23.28 -6.51 -13.53
C GLU A 124 -22.75 -5.09 -13.32
N GLU A 125 -23.07 -4.45 -12.19
CA GLU A 125 -22.55 -3.12 -11.84
C GLU A 125 -21.16 -3.22 -11.19
N ASN A 126 -20.82 -4.38 -10.61
CA ASN A 126 -19.51 -4.65 -10.02
C ASN A 126 -18.45 -5.09 -11.05
N ILE A 127 -18.85 -5.57 -12.25
CA ILE A 127 -17.94 -5.90 -13.37
C ILE A 127 -17.41 -4.61 -14.01
#